data_AF-A0A8R7TIA4-F1
#
_entry.id   AF-A0A8R7TIA4-F1
#
_cell.length_a   1.000
_cell.length_b   1.000
_cell.length_c   1.000
_cell.angle_alpha   90.00
_cell.angle_beta   90.00
_cell.angle_gamma   90.00
#
_symmetry.space_group_name_H-M   'P 1'
#
loop_
_entity.id
_entity.type
_entity.pdbx_description
1 polymer ?
#
loop_
_entity_poly.entity_id
_entity_poly.type
_entity_poly.pdbx_seq_one_letter_code
_entity_poly.pdbx_strand_id
1 'polypeptide(L)'
;KENIGPVEILKFLKRHDCFPNACIAYRVLLTIPLTVQSKLFTKKLLKYYMCTTMTQQRLTDLATIAPESNLLDKIDYEDIIEDFITKNTKRMMLFK
;
A
#
# COMPACT_ATOMS: atom_id res chain seq x y z
N LYS A 1 16.84 -21.11 -32.81
CA LYS A 1 16.29 -22.09 -31.85
C LYS A 1 14.94 -21.56 -31.42
N GLU A 2 13.86 -22.16 -31.90
CA GLU A 2 12.51 -21.63 -31.73
C GLU A 2 12.12 -21.63 -30.24
N ASN A 3 11.59 -20.51 -29.74
CA ASN A 3 11.09 -20.37 -28.38
C ASN A 3 9.74 -21.09 -28.27
N ILE A 4 9.77 -22.42 -28.12
CA ILE A 4 8.57 -23.21 -27.88
C ILE A 4 8.03 -22.88 -26.48
N GLY A 5 6.74 -22.55 -26.43
CA GLY A 5 6.09 -22.10 -25.22
C GLY A 5 6.00 -23.21 -24.18
N PRO A 6 6.01 -22.89 -22.87
CA PRO A 6 6.02 -23.92 -21.84
C PRO A 6 4.81 -24.88 -21.93
N VAL A 7 3.64 -24.36 -22.27
CA VAL A 7 2.43 -25.18 -22.48
C VAL A 7 2.57 -26.13 -23.69
N GLU A 8 3.34 -25.76 -24.71
CA GLU A 8 3.58 -26.60 -25.88
C GLU A 8 4.54 -27.75 -25.59
N ILE A 9 5.55 -27.53 -24.74
CA ILE A 9 6.44 -28.57 -24.22
C ILE A 9 5.62 -29.63 -23.47
N LEU A 10 4.67 -29.20 -22.63
CA LEU A 10 3.81 -30.13 -21.90
C LEU A 10 2.92 -30.96 -22.84
N LYS A 11 2.38 -30.34 -23.90
CA LYS A 11 1.57 -31.04 -24.92
C LYS A 11 2.40 -32.06 -25.69
N PHE A 12 3.65 -31.73 -26.02
CA PHE A 12 4.59 -32.63 -26.67
C PHE A 12 4.93 -33.83 -25.78
N LEU A 13 5.27 -33.60 -24.51
CA LEU A 13 5.57 -34.65 -23.53
C LEU A 13 4.37 -35.59 -23.31
N LYS A 14 3.15 -35.05 -23.30
CA LYS A 14 1.91 -35.83 -23.16
C LYS A 14 1.54 -36.62 -24.43
N ARG A 15 1.98 -36.18 -25.61
CA ARG A 15 1.74 -36.89 -26.88
C ARG A 15 2.67 -38.08 -27.04
N HIS A 16 3.89 -37.98 -26.50
CA HIS A 16 4.89 -39.04 -26.64
C HIS A 16 4.82 -40.10 -25.53
N ASP A 17 4.21 -39.84 -24.36
CA ASP A 17 4.01 -40.77 -23.21
C ASP A 17 5.22 -41.61 -22.74
N CYS A 18 6.39 -41.47 -23.36
CA CYS A 18 7.62 -42.22 -23.07
C CYS A 18 8.28 -41.79 -21.75
N PHE A 19 7.86 -40.65 -21.18
CA PHE A 19 8.51 -40.04 -20.02
C PHE A 19 7.49 -39.54 -18.99
N PRO A 20 6.80 -40.46 -18.28
CA PRO A 20 5.78 -40.11 -17.29
C PRO A 20 6.32 -39.18 -16.19
N ASN A 21 7.55 -39.42 -15.73
CA ASN A 21 8.20 -38.60 -14.71
C ASN A 21 8.49 -37.17 -15.17
N ALA A 22 8.90 -36.98 -16.43
CA ALA A 22 9.13 -35.67 -17.00
C ALA A 22 7.81 -34.88 -17.12
N CYS A 23 6.73 -35.56 -17.50
CA CYS A 23 5.42 -34.94 -17.63
C CYS A 23 4.87 -34.49 -16.26
N ILE A 24 5.10 -35.27 -15.19
CA ILE A 24 4.72 -34.92 -13.81
C ILE A 24 5.55 -33.75 -13.30
N ALA A 25 6.88 -33.80 -13.44
CA ALA A 25 7.79 -32.73 -13.00
C ALA A 25 7.43 -31.39 -13.67
N TYR A 26 7.10 -31.42 -14.96
CA TYR A 26 6.72 -30.22 -15.69
C TYR A 26 5.37 -29.65 -15.27
N ARG A 27 4.39 -30.50 -14.94
CA ARG A 27 3.09 -30.05 -14.38
C ARG A 27 3.25 -29.42 -13.02
N VAL A 28 4.09 -30.00 -12.15
CA VAL A 28 4.39 -29.43 -10.83
C VAL A 28 5.08 -28.07 -10.99
N LEU A 29 6.08 -27.99 -11.86
CA LEU A 29 6.80 -26.74 -12.15
C LEU A 29 5.87 -25.63 -12.67
N LEU A 30 4.89 -25.94 -13.51
CA LEU A 30 3.93 -24.94 -14.00
C LEU A 30 2.85 -24.56 -12.98
N THR A 31 2.53 -25.46 -12.05
CA THR A 31 1.48 -25.25 -11.04
C THR A 31 1.99 -24.44 -9.84
N ILE A 32 3.28 -24.58 -9.49
CA ILE A 32 3.90 -23.84 -8.38
C ILE A 32 3.79 -22.31 -8.58
N PRO A 33 4.16 -21.71 -9.72
CA PRO A 33 3.97 -20.28 -9.98
C PRO A 33 2.51 -19.84 -9.86
N LEU A 34 1.58 -20.66 -10.38
CA LEU A 34 0.14 -20.34 -10.42
C LEU A 34 -0.51 -20.35 -9.03
N THR A 35 -0.06 -21.22 -8.12
CA THR A 35 -0.58 -21.30 -6.74
C THR A 35 0.06 -20.27 -5.81
N VAL A 36 1.32 -19.89 -6.03
CA VAL A 36 1.98 -18.80 -5.28
C VAL A 36 1.39 -17.43 -5.64
N GLN A 37 0.84 -17.29 -6.86
CA GLN A 37 0.30 -16.03 -7.35
C GLN A 37 -0.96 -15.57 -6.61
N SER A 38 -1.87 -16.48 -6.24
CA SER A 38 -3.11 -16.11 -5.52
C SER A 38 -2.84 -15.63 -4.09
N LYS A 39 -1.95 -16.32 -3.37
CA LYS A 39 -1.60 -15.99 -1.97
C LYS A 39 -0.76 -14.72 -1.87
N LEU A 40 0.11 -14.47 -2.86
CA LEU A 40 0.86 -13.22 -2.94
C LEU A 40 -0.02 -12.05 -3.38
N PHE A 41 -0.98 -12.27 -4.28
CA PHE A 41 -1.89 -11.23 -4.76
C PHE A 41 -2.84 -10.73 -3.68
N THR A 42 -3.45 -11.62 -2.90
CA THR A 42 -4.33 -11.26 -1.77
C THR A 42 -3.61 -10.46 -0.68
N LYS A 43 -2.39 -10.87 -0.31
CA LYS A 43 -1.55 -10.12 0.65
C LYS A 43 -1.15 -8.75 0.10
N LYS A 44 -0.78 -8.66 -1.19
CA LYS A 44 -0.45 -7.38 -1.85
C LYS A 44 -1.65 -6.46 -1.91
N LEU A 45 -2.83 -6.97 -2.25
CA LEU A 45 -4.07 -6.20 -2.31
C LEU A 45 -4.45 -5.65 -0.94
N LEU A 46 -4.40 -6.47 0.12
CA LEU A 46 -4.68 -6.03 1.48
C LEU A 46 -3.68 -4.94 1.95
N LYS A 47 -2.39 -5.13 1.68
CA LYS A 47 -1.37 -4.12 2.00
C LYS A 47 -1.63 -2.81 1.25
N TYR A 48 -1.93 -2.90 -0.04
CA TYR A 48 -2.25 -1.74 -0.87
C TYR A 48 -3.47 -1.01 -0.31
N TYR A 49 -4.56 -1.73 -0.03
CA TYR A 49 -5.78 -1.19 0.56
C TYR A 49 -5.50 -0.42 1.85
N MET A 50 -4.77 -1.02 2.80
CA MET A 50 -4.41 -0.35 4.07
C MET A 50 -3.58 0.92 3.85
N CYS A 51 -2.58 0.88 2.97
CA CYS A 51 -1.76 2.05 2.64
C CYS A 51 -2.58 3.14 1.93
N THR A 52 -3.51 2.77 1.06
CA THR A 52 -4.40 3.73 0.40
C THR A 52 -5.38 4.35 1.37
N THR A 53 -5.95 3.58 2.30
CA THR A 53 -6.88 4.12 3.31
C THR A 53 -6.18 5.10 4.24
N MET A 54 -4.95 4.82 4.70
CA MET A 54 -4.17 5.77 5.50
C MET A 54 -3.84 7.06 4.73
N THR A 55 -3.50 6.93 3.43
CA THR A 55 -3.24 8.08 2.56
C THR A 55 -4.51 8.89 2.29
N GLN A 56 -5.63 8.20 2.08
CA GLN A 56 -6.95 8.82 1.88
C GLN A 56 -7.38 9.59 3.11
N GLN A 57 -7.28 9.02 4.31
CA GLN A 57 -7.60 9.70 5.57
C GLN A 57 -6.86 11.03 5.68
N ARG A 58 -5.54 11.02 5.46
CA ARG A 58 -4.71 12.24 5.53
C ARG A 58 -5.07 13.26 4.45
N LEU A 59 -5.41 12.81 3.25
CA LEU A 59 -5.85 13.69 2.17
C LEU A 59 -7.20 14.33 2.49
N THR A 60 -8.12 13.56 3.10
CA THR A 60 -9.41 14.05 3.57
C THR A 60 -9.23 15.07 4.69
N ASP A 61 -8.44 14.76 5.70
CA ASP A 61 -8.15 15.68 6.81
C ASP A 61 -7.53 16.99 6.28
N LEU A 62 -6.61 16.90 5.31
CA LEU A 62 -6.01 18.07 4.68
C LEU A 62 -7.02 18.86 3.85
N ALA A 63 -7.91 18.19 3.10
CA ALA A 63 -8.96 18.86 2.35
C ALA A 63 -9.96 19.59 3.26
N THR A 64 -10.17 19.10 4.49
CA THR A 64 -10.95 19.78 5.52
C THR A 64 -10.25 21.03 6.05
N ILE A 65 -8.92 20.99 6.27
CA ILE A 65 -8.14 22.12 6.81
C ILE A 65 -7.81 23.17 5.73
N ALA A 66 -7.60 22.76 4.47
CA ALA A 66 -7.20 23.64 3.37
C ALA A 66 -8.09 24.90 3.17
N PRO A 67 -9.43 24.86 3.30
CA PRO A 67 -10.22 26.09 3.21
C PRO A 67 -10.05 27.01 4.43
N GLU A 68 -9.70 26.48 5.61
CA GLU A 68 -9.50 27.26 6.83
C GLU A 68 -8.22 28.11 6.79
N SER A 69 -7.21 27.73 6.01
CA SER A 69 -5.99 28.53 5.85
C SER A 69 -6.25 29.92 5.26
N ASN A 70 -7.22 30.04 4.35
CA ASN A 70 -7.60 31.34 3.78
C ASN A 70 -8.32 32.26 4.79
N LEU A 71 -8.93 31.67 5.83
CA LEU A 71 -9.52 32.42 6.94
C LEU A 71 -8.43 32.88 7.92
N LEU A 72 -7.45 32.02 8.16
CA LEU A 72 -6.29 32.29 9.01
C LEU A 72 -5.41 33.43 8.49
N ASP A 73 -5.31 33.64 7.17
CA ASP A 73 -4.60 34.80 6.59
C ASP A 73 -5.22 36.16 6.92
N LYS A 74 -6.46 36.19 7.43
CA LYS A 74 -7.18 37.42 7.80
C LYS A 74 -7.14 37.73 9.29
N ILE A 75 -6.50 36.87 10.09
CA ILE A 75 -6.43 36.99 11.54
C ILE A 75 -5.08 37.62 11.91
N ASP A 76 -5.11 38.60 12.83
CA ASP A 76 -3.88 39.15 13.42
C ASP A 76 -3.33 38.17 14.47
N TYR A 77 -2.10 37.70 14.26
CA TYR A 77 -1.46 36.70 15.11
C TYR A 77 -0.80 37.30 16.34
N GLU A 78 -0.47 38.59 16.31
CA GLU A 78 0.39 39.19 17.34
C GLU A 78 -0.32 39.20 18.70
N ASP A 79 -1.58 39.63 18.71
CA ASP A 79 -2.44 39.64 19.91
C ASP A 79 -2.70 38.21 20.44
N ILE A 80 -2.84 37.23 19.54
CA ILE A 80 -3.11 35.83 19.90
C ILE A 80 -1.86 35.20 20.54
N ILE A 81 -0.68 35.49 20.00
CA ILE A 81 0.60 35.01 20.53
C ILE A 81 0.86 35.64 21.90
N GLU A 82 0.63 36.94 22.05
CA GLU A 82 0.83 37.62 23.34
C GLU A 82 -0.12 37.10 24.43
N ASP A 83 -1.40 36.86 24.10
CA ASP A 83 -2.36 36.25 25.03
C ASP A 83 -1.98 34.80 25.40
N PHE A 84 -1.48 34.03 24.43
CA PHE A 84 -0.98 32.68 24.68
C PHE A 84 0.22 32.67 25.63
N ILE A 85 1.22 33.51 25.39
CA ILE A 85 2.40 33.67 26.26
C ILE A 85 1.96 34.09 27.66
N THR A 86 1.07 35.08 27.76
CA THR A 86 0.56 35.58 29.03
C THR A 86 -0.14 34.48 29.83
N LYS A 87 -1.02 33.71 29.20
CA LYS A 87 -1.73 32.59 29.84
C LYS A 87 -0.78 31.44 30.23
N ASN A 88 0.20 31.12 29.39
CA ASN A 88 1.18 30.08 29.70
C ASN A 88 2.09 30.48 30.85
N THR A 89 2.53 31.74 30.89
CA THR A 89 3.33 32.30 31.99
C THR A 89 2.54 32.29 33.30
N LYS A 90 1.24 32.65 33.28
CA LYS A 90 0.35 32.53 34.44
C LYS A 90 0.24 31.09 34.94
N ARG A 91 0.10 30.09 34.04
CA ARG A 91 0.11 28.67 34.43
C ARG A 91 1.44 28.27 35.06
N MET A 92 2.56 28.65 34.46
CA MET A 92 3.89 28.30 34.96
C MET A 92 4.20 28.94 36.32
N MET A 93 3.69 30.15 36.58
CA MET A 93 3.78 30.80 37.89
C MET A 93 2.92 30.11 38.97
N LEU A 94 1.80 29.48 38.62
CA LEU A 94 0.96 28.73 39.57
C LEU A 94 1.60 27.40 40.04
N PHE A 95 2.59 26.89 39.30
CA PHE A 95 3.31 25.65 39.63
C PHE A 95 4.69 25.91 40.25
N LYS A 96 5.01 27.16 40.60
CA LYS A 96 6.25 27.57 41.23
C LYS A 96 6.02 27.87 42.70
#